data_AF-A0A2P2IWE6-F1
#
_entry.id   AF-A0A2P2IWE6-F1
#
_cell.length_a   1.000
_cell.length_b   1.000
_cell.length_c   1.000
_cell.angle_alpha   90.00
_cell.angle_beta   90.00
_cell.angle_gamma   90.00
#
_symmetry.space_group_name_H-M   'P 1'
#
loop_
_entity.id
_entity.type
_entity.pdbx_description
1 polymer ?
#
loop_
_entity_poly.entity_id
_entity_poly.type
_entity_poly.pdbx_seq_one_letter_code
_entity_poly.pdbx_strand_id
1 'polypeptide(L)'
;MASRRPTITPSSLVYLFFFFIFFFLSSFTSASRPVRRGSDKVRLDLYYESLCPYSAGFIVNYLAELFEDDGDLLSIVDLHLYPWGNAMIRGNDTFVCQHGPAECLLNTVEACAIDAWPKLVRTFHRLILLAF
;
A
#
# COMPACT_ATOMS: atom_id res chain seq x y z
N MET A 1 73.88 -15.39 24.98
CA MET A 1 72.45 -15.14 24.69
C MET A 1 72.10 -15.80 23.36
N ALA A 2 71.47 -16.98 23.37
CA ALA A 2 71.05 -17.66 22.14
C ALA A 2 69.69 -17.13 21.70
N SER A 3 69.67 -16.40 20.58
CA SER A 3 68.44 -15.92 19.94
C SER A 3 67.71 -17.11 19.30
N ARG A 4 66.60 -17.55 19.90
CA ARG A 4 65.72 -18.54 19.30
C ARG A 4 64.90 -17.84 18.22
N ARG A 5 65.19 -18.14 16.94
CA ARG A 5 64.29 -17.75 15.85
C ARG A 5 63.00 -18.57 15.97
N PRO A 6 61.81 -17.96 15.94
CA PRO A 6 60.56 -18.69 15.95
C PRO A 6 60.46 -19.52 14.66
N THR A 7 60.38 -20.84 14.78
CA THR A 7 60.06 -21.73 13.66
C THR A 7 58.54 -21.74 13.49
N ILE A 8 58.06 -20.96 12.52
CA ILE A 8 56.66 -20.94 12.12
C ILE A 8 56.36 -22.25 11.40
N THR A 9 55.56 -23.12 12.01
CA THR A 9 55.10 -24.36 11.38
C THR A 9 53.96 -24.07 10.39
N PRO A 10 53.84 -24.83 9.30
CA PRO A 10 52.75 -24.64 8.33
C PRO A 10 51.36 -24.81 8.96
N SER A 11 51.23 -25.61 10.02
CA SER A 11 50.00 -25.72 10.81
C SER A 11 49.61 -24.41 11.48
N SER A 12 50.58 -23.65 12.00
CA SER A 12 50.34 -22.36 12.68
C SER A 12 49.81 -21.30 11.71
N LEU A 13 50.26 -21.33 10.45
CA LEU A 13 49.77 -20.42 9.39
C LEU A 13 48.33 -20.73 8.98
N VAL A 14 47.95 -22.01 8.96
CA VAL A 14 46.58 -22.43 8.64
C VAL A 14 45.60 -21.97 9.74
N TYR A 15 45.96 -22.10 11.01
CA TYR A 15 45.12 -21.61 12.12
C TYR A 15 44.94 -20.09 12.10
N LEU A 16 45.99 -19.34 11.78
CA LEU A 16 45.90 -17.87 11.65
C LEU A 16 44.99 -17.46 10.48
N PHE A 17 45.04 -18.18 9.36
CA PHE A 17 44.16 -17.91 8.22
C PHE A 17 42.68 -18.16 8.55
N PHE A 18 42.34 -19.27 9.20
CA PHE A 18 40.97 -19.55 9.63
C PHE A 18 40.47 -18.57 10.69
N PHE A 19 41.34 -18.11 11.60
CA PHE A 19 41.01 -17.09 12.59
C PHE A 19 40.69 -15.74 11.92
N PHE A 20 41.48 -15.31 10.93
CA PHE A 20 41.23 -14.09 10.17
C PHE A 20 39.93 -14.17 9.36
N ILE A 21 39.62 -15.32 8.75
CA ILE A 21 38.35 -15.54 8.05
C ILE A 21 37.17 -15.43 9.03
N PHE A 22 37.24 -16.09 10.19
CA PHE A 22 36.17 -16.03 11.18
C PHE A 22 35.94 -14.61 11.71
N PHE A 23 37.01 -13.87 12.00
CA PHE A 23 36.93 -12.47 12.46
C PHE A 23 36.37 -11.53 11.38
N PHE A 24 36.75 -11.74 10.11
CA PHE A 24 36.23 -10.96 8.99
C PHE A 24 34.75 -11.26 8.76
N LEU A 25 34.31 -12.52 8.79
CA LEU A 25 32.89 -12.89 8.67
C LEU A 25 32.03 -12.36 9.83
N SER A 26 32.59 -12.32 11.05
CA SER A 26 31.88 -11.82 12.24
C SER A 26 31.64 -10.32 12.20
N SER A 27 32.44 -9.57 11.43
CA SER A 27 32.36 -8.10 11.34
C SER A 27 31.24 -7.60 10.42
N PHE A 28 30.58 -8.49 9.66
CA PHE A 28 29.49 -8.14 8.73
C PHE A 28 28.08 -8.27 9.31
N THR A 29 27.92 -8.54 10.60
CA THR A 29 26.58 -8.58 11.21
C THR A 29 26.06 -7.15 11.41
N SER A 30 25.50 -6.58 10.35
CA SER A 30 24.72 -5.36 10.38
C SER A 30 23.56 -5.53 11.36
N ALA A 31 23.56 -4.78 12.46
CA ALA A 31 22.44 -4.73 13.39
C ALA A 31 21.25 -4.03 12.71
N SER A 32 20.45 -4.77 11.96
CA SER A 32 19.19 -4.29 11.41
C SER A 32 18.19 -4.15 12.55
N ARG A 33 17.84 -2.91 12.91
CA ARG A 33 16.67 -2.65 13.75
C ARG A 33 15.45 -3.21 13.02
N PRO A 34 14.57 -4.00 13.66
CA PRO A 34 13.32 -4.38 13.05
C PRO A 34 12.49 -3.11 12.92
N VAL A 35 12.50 -2.50 11.73
CA VAL A 35 11.48 -1.51 11.36
C VAL A 35 10.17 -2.27 11.43
N ARG A 36 9.31 -1.90 12.37
CA ARG A 36 7.91 -2.35 12.32
C ARG A 36 7.37 -1.79 11.02
N ARG A 37 7.25 -2.64 9.99
CA ARG A 37 6.41 -2.35 8.82
C ARG A 37 4.97 -2.32 9.30
N GLY A 38 4.59 -1.22 9.96
CA GLY A 38 3.26 -0.68 9.71
C GLY A 38 3.17 -0.49 8.20
N SER A 39 2.03 -0.80 7.62
CA SER A 39 1.81 -0.56 6.20
C SER A 39 2.04 0.92 5.91
N ASP A 40 3.24 1.29 5.42
CA ASP A 40 3.62 2.66 5.03
C ASP A 40 2.92 3.06 3.72
N LYS A 41 1.61 2.78 3.64
CA LYS A 41 0.79 3.12 2.50
C LYS A 41 0.38 4.58 2.60
N VAL A 42 0.38 5.25 1.46
CA VAL A 42 -0.18 6.58 1.32
C VAL A 42 -1.70 6.47 1.34
N ARG A 43 -2.34 7.11 2.31
CA ARG A 43 -3.80 7.18 2.38
C ARG A 43 -4.32 8.08 1.26
N LEU A 44 -5.26 7.57 0.47
CA LEU A 44 -5.98 8.29 -0.58
C LEU A 44 -7.48 8.18 -0.31
N ASP A 45 -8.10 9.28 0.08
CA ASP A 45 -9.56 9.35 0.28
C ASP A 45 -10.19 10.07 -0.91
N LEU A 46 -11.11 9.40 -1.62
CA LEU A 46 -11.89 10.01 -2.70
C LEU A 46 -13.36 10.17 -2.28
N TYR A 47 -13.80 11.41 -2.24
CA TYR A 47 -15.20 11.79 -2.05
C TYR A 47 -15.79 12.18 -3.40
N TYR A 48 -16.87 11.54 -3.81
CA TYR A 48 -17.42 11.69 -5.15
C TYR A 48 -18.94 11.51 -5.17
N GLU A 49 -19.57 11.82 -6.30
CA GLU A 49 -21.01 11.62 -6.52
C GLU A 49 -21.24 10.71 -7.73
N SER A 50 -22.16 9.75 -7.60
CA SER A 50 -22.40 8.72 -8.61
C SER A 50 -22.96 9.25 -9.94
N LEU A 51 -23.58 10.43 -9.98
CA LEU A 51 -24.09 11.03 -11.22
C LEU A 51 -23.37 12.33 -11.61
N CYS A 52 -22.29 12.69 -10.91
CA CYS A 52 -21.47 13.83 -11.28
C CYS A 52 -20.53 13.44 -12.43
N PRO A 53 -20.62 14.07 -13.62
CA PRO A 53 -19.81 13.68 -14.78
C PRO A 53 -18.30 13.87 -14.55
N TYR A 54 -17.91 14.83 -13.70
CA TYR A 54 -16.51 15.04 -13.35
C TYR A 54 -15.99 13.98 -12.38
N SER A 55 -16.83 13.52 -11.44
CA SER A 55 -16.50 12.40 -10.56
C SER A 55 -16.28 11.11 -11.36
N ALA A 56 -17.26 10.79 -12.22
CA ALA A 56 -17.17 9.66 -13.14
C ALA A 56 -15.92 9.77 -14.04
N GLY A 57 -15.71 10.94 -14.64
CA GLY A 57 -14.56 11.22 -15.49
C GLY A 57 -13.22 11.05 -14.76
N PHE A 58 -13.12 11.50 -13.50
CA PHE A 58 -11.93 11.30 -12.69
C PHE A 58 -11.66 9.82 -12.41
N ILE A 59 -12.70 9.09 -12.00
CA ILE A 59 -12.61 7.67 -11.63
C ILE A 59 -12.21 6.83 -12.84
N VAL A 60 -12.89 7.01 -13.97
CA VAL A 60 -12.71 6.18 -15.17
C VAL A 60 -11.38 6.48 -15.87
N ASN A 61 -10.98 7.76 -15.96
CA ASN A 61 -9.83 8.14 -16.78
C ASN A 61 -8.53 8.32 -16.00
N TYR A 62 -8.56 8.48 -14.67
CA TYR A 62 -7.36 8.78 -13.89
C TYR A 62 -7.19 7.84 -12.69
N LEU A 63 -8.25 7.61 -11.90
CA LEU A 63 -8.14 6.69 -10.76
C LEU A 63 -7.92 5.24 -11.24
N ALA A 64 -8.50 4.87 -12.38
CA ALA A 64 -8.32 3.56 -12.99
C ALA A 64 -6.85 3.22 -13.28
N GLU A 65 -6.03 4.22 -13.61
CA GLU A 65 -4.59 4.07 -13.87
C GLU A 65 -3.84 3.51 -12.66
N LEU A 66 -4.33 3.73 -11.42
CA LEU A 66 -3.76 3.13 -10.20
C LEU A 66 -3.74 1.59 -10.24
N PHE A 67 -4.57 0.99 -11.10
CA PHE A 67 -4.78 -0.46 -11.19
C PHE A 67 -4.13 -1.10 -12.44
N GLU A 68 -3.57 -0.32 -13.37
CA GLU A 68 -3.09 -0.82 -14.67
C GLU A 68 -1.65 -1.36 -14.64
N ASP A 69 -0.77 -0.81 -13.79
CA ASP A 69 0.66 -1.16 -13.70
C ASP A 69 0.93 -2.36 -12.75
N ASP A 70 0.35 -3.53 -13.02
CA ASP A 70 0.53 -4.78 -12.24
C ASP A 70 0.26 -4.67 -10.71
N GLY A 71 -0.38 -3.58 -10.28
CA GLY A 71 -0.68 -3.28 -8.88
C GLY A 71 0.48 -2.65 -8.09
N ASP A 72 1.57 -2.22 -8.72
CA ASP A 72 2.72 -1.60 -8.04
C ASP A 72 2.31 -0.33 -7.28
N LEU A 73 1.55 0.56 -7.92
CA LEU A 73 1.07 1.78 -7.28
C LEU A 73 -0.02 1.48 -6.21
N LEU A 74 -0.92 0.53 -6.49
CA LEU A 74 -1.91 0.08 -5.51
C LEU A 74 -1.27 -0.58 -4.28
N SER A 75 -0.08 -1.17 -4.42
CA SER A 75 0.66 -1.79 -3.32
C SER A 75 1.08 -0.78 -2.25
N ILE A 76 1.31 0.48 -2.65
CA ILE A 76 1.73 1.58 -1.78
C ILE A 76 0.59 2.55 -1.43
N VAL A 77 -0.63 2.34 -1.93
CA VAL A 77 -1.80 3.17 -1.64
C VAL A 77 -2.78 2.44 -0.73
N ASP A 78 -3.34 3.18 0.23
CA ASP A 78 -4.50 2.80 1.04
C ASP A 78 -5.69 3.64 0.56
N LEU A 79 -6.44 3.08 -0.40
CA LEU A 79 -7.53 3.77 -1.09
C LEU A 79 -8.84 3.60 -0.32
N HIS A 80 -9.52 4.71 -0.03
CA HIS A 80 -10.86 4.76 0.55
C HIS A 80 -11.78 5.56 -0.36
N LEU A 81 -12.99 5.07 -0.55
CA LEU A 81 -13.98 5.66 -1.44
C LEU A 81 -15.23 6.02 -0.65
N TYR A 82 -15.74 7.22 -0.88
CA TYR A 82 -16.87 7.80 -0.16
C TYR A 82 -17.87 8.38 -1.16
N PRO A 83 -18.85 7.58 -1.65
CA PRO A 83 -19.92 8.05 -2.53
C PRO A 83 -20.90 8.92 -1.72
N TRP A 84 -20.66 10.22 -1.73
CA TRP A 84 -21.45 11.23 -1.01
C TRP A 84 -21.36 12.58 -1.73
N GLY A 85 -20.14 13.11 -1.86
CA GLY A 85 -19.83 14.37 -2.53
C GLY A 85 -20.66 15.54 -1.99
N ASN A 86 -21.48 16.16 -2.84
CA ASN A 86 -22.29 17.33 -2.50
C ASN A 86 -23.66 16.98 -1.89
N ALA A 87 -23.91 15.72 -1.55
CA ALA A 87 -25.11 15.35 -0.82
C ALA A 87 -25.20 16.10 0.51
N MET A 88 -26.40 16.53 0.87
CA MET A 88 -26.67 17.33 2.05
C MET A 88 -27.62 16.56 2.96
N ILE A 89 -27.20 16.37 4.22
CA ILE A 89 -28.09 15.87 5.27
C ILE A 89 -29.19 16.91 5.50
N ARG A 90 -30.42 16.43 5.48
CA ARG A 90 -31.62 17.16 5.90
C ARG A 90 -32.08 16.61 7.25
N GLY A 91 -33.02 17.29 7.88
CA GLY A 91 -33.61 16.77 9.12
C GLY A 91 -34.27 15.40 8.92
N ASN A 92 -34.55 14.71 10.02
CA ASN A 92 -35.25 13.41 10.03
C ASN A 92 -34.50 12.29 9.28
N ASP A 93 -33.16 12.24 9.43
CA ASP A 93 -32.28 11.23 8.82
C ASP A 93 -32.41 11.09 7.30
N THR A 94 -32.87 12.15 6.63
CA THR A 94 -32.97 12.20 5.18
C THR A 94 -31.77 12.94 4.61
N PHE A 95 -31.45 12.68 3.34
CA PHE A 95 -30.43 13.42 2.61
C PHE A 95 -30.90 13.69 1.19
N VAL A 96 -30.35 14.74 0.60
CA VAL A 96 -30.65 15.15 -0.78
C VAL A 96 -29.35 15.27 -1.56
N CYS A 97 -29.39 14.94 -2.83
CA CYS A 97 -28.23 14.93 -3.72
C CYS A 97 -28.44 15.93 -4.86
N GLN A 98 -27.35 16.43 -5.44
CA GLN A 98 -27.38 17.51 -6.43
C GLN A 98 -28.08 17.09 -7.72
N HIS A 99 -27.92 15.83 -8.12
CA HIS A 99 -28.49 15.23 -9.33
C HIS A 99 -29.78 14.43 -9.03
N GLY A 100 -30.40 14.68 -7.88
CA GLY A 100 -31.73 14.17 -7.51
C GLY A 100 -31.73 12.77 -6.89
N PRO A 101 -32.91 12.15 -6.75
CA PRO A 101 -33.07 10.90 -5.99
C PRO A 101 -32.32 9.69 -6.57
N ALA A 102 -32.11 9.67 -7.89
CA ALA A 102 -31.37 8.59 -8.55
C ALA A 102 -29.90 8.58 -8.10
N GLU A 103 -29.27 9.75 -7.98
CA GLU A 103 -27.93 9.88 -7.41
C GLU A 103 -27.89 9.41 -5.95
N CYS A 104 -28.87 9.81 -5.13
CA CYS A 104 -28.91 9.36 -3.74
C CYS A 104 -29.01 7.83 -3.63
N LEU A 105 -29.84 7.21 -4.48
CA LEU A 105 -29.95 5.76 -4.54
C LEU A 105 -28.62 5.12 -4.96
N LEU A 106 -27.98 5.62 -6.01
CA LEU A 106 -26.71 5.08 -6.52
C LEU A 106 -25.55 5.28 -5.54
N ASN A 107 -25.42 6.46 -4.91
CA ASN A 107 -24.48 6.69 -3.82
C ASN A 107 -24.66 5.66 -2.69
N THR A 108 -25.91 5.34 -2.34
CA THR A 108 -26.22 4.32 -1.32
C THR A 108 -25.81 2.92 -1.78
N VAL A 109 -26.12 2.54 -3.02
CA VAL A 109 -25.75 1.24 -3.59
C VAL A 109 -24.24 1.06 -3.61
N GLU A 110 -23.49 2.09 -4.02
CA GLU A 110 -22.04 2.06 -4.04
C GLU A 110 -21.44 1.96 -2.62
N ALA A 111 -21.99 2.72 -1.65
CA ALA A 111 -21.60 2.61 -0.24
C ALA A 111 -21.84 1.18 0.30
N CYS A 112 -22.99 0.58 -0.01
CA CYS A 112 -23.29 -0.80 0.38
C CYS A 112 -22.34 -1.81 -0.29
N ALA A 113 -21.96 -1.59 -1.55
CA ALA A 113 -21.02 -2.47 -2.25
C ALA A 113 -19.61 -2.42 -1.61
N ILE A 114 -19.16 -1.23 -1.21
CA ILE A 114 -17.89 -1.02 -0.50
C ILE A 114 -17.91 -1.74 0.86
N ASP A 115 -19.01 -1.60 1.62
CA ASP A 115 -19.17 -2.23 2.93
C ASP A 115 -19.27 -3.77 2.84
N ALA A 116 -20.09 -4.28 1.94
CA ALA A 116 -20.31 -5.72 1.77
C ALA A 116 -19.07 -6.46 1.24
N TRP A 117 -18.19 -5.75 0.53
CA TRP A 117 -17.03 -6.35 -0.12
C TRP A 117 -15.75 -5.54 0.18
N PRO A 118 -15.20 -5.56 1.40
CA PRO A 118 -14.05 -4.73 1.76
C PRO A 118 -12.75 -5.12 1.04
N LYS A 119 -12.66 -6.35 0.51
CA LYS A 119 -11.55 -6.76 -0.37
C LYS A 119 -11.68 -6.21 -1.79
N LEU A 120 -12.85 -5.68 -2.13
CA LEU A 120 -13.19 -5.18 -3.44
C LEU A 120 -12.15 -4.16 -3.84
N VAL A 121 -11.64 -3.30 -2.92
CA VAL A 121 -10.61 -2.24 -3.13
C VAL A 121 -9.43 -2.72 -3.95
N ARG A 122 -9.04 -3.99 -3.80
CA ARG A 122 -7.93 -4.61 -4.56
C ARG A 122 -8.34 -5.23 -5.90
N THR A 123 -9.62 -5.52 -6.08
CA THR A 123 -10.25 -6.09 -7.27
C THR A 123 -11.08 -5.03 -8.03
N PHE A 124 -10.94 -3.73 -7.70
CA PHE A 124 -11.80 -2.61 -8.13
C PHE A 124 -11.95 -2.41 -9.63
N HIS A 125 -11.04 -2.99 -10.43
CA HIS A 125 -11.03 -2.87 -11.88
C HIS A 125 -12.33 -3.31 -12.57
N ARG A 126 -13.21 -4.08 -11.89
CA ARG A 126 -14.46 -4.56 -12.53
C ARG A 126 -15.77 -4.01 -11.97
N LEU A 127 -15.83 -3.47 -10.75
CA LEU A 127 -17.14 -3.13 -10.16
C LEU A 127 -17.53 -1.67 -10.33
N ILE A 128 -16.60 -0.73 -10.13
CA ILE A 128 -16.90 0.70 -10.27
C ILE A 128 -16.91 1.16 -11.73
N LEU A 129 -16.05 0.61 -12.59
CA LEU A 129 -16.10 0.91 -14.03
C LEU A 129 -17.40 0.44 -14.71
N LEU A 130 -18.19 -0.41 -14.05
CA LEU A 130 -19.52 -0.82 -14.54
C LEU A 130 -20.67 0.00 -13.94
N ALA A 131 -20.39 0.84 -12.92
CA ALA A 131 -21.38 1.69 -12.27
C ALA A 131 -21.54 3.06 -12.96
N PHE A 132 -20.65 3.39 -13.90
CA PHE A 132 -20.62 4.64 -14.66
C PHE A 132 -20.65 4.38 -16.16
#